data_AF-A0A522V552-F1
#
_entry.id   AF-A0A522V552-F1
#
_cell.length_a   1.000
_cell.length_b   1.000
_cell.length_c   1.000
_cell.angle_alpha   90.00
_cell.angle_beta   90.00
_cell.angle_gamma   90.00
#
_symmetry.space_group_name_H-M   'P 1'
#
loop_
_entity.id
_entity.type
_entity.pdbx_description
1 polymer ?
#
loop_
_entity_poly.entity_id
_entity_poly.type
_entity_poly.pdbx_seq_one_letter_code
_entity_poly.pdbx_strand_id
1 'polypeptide(L)'
;MDETVYKIALAGFLHDIGKFAERAEAKKDNAGDLKEGFYIDKEFLNSNRDLFQPHYNNIYTHKHAVYTAAFIDHFEKIIPKRFNKGEWGIEDSFANLAGGHHMPKTPLQWIIAISDRVSSGFDRSEFEDKYNKEIQVKDYKKTRLLTIFEGLSTEGKWKSDMLEDYQYRYPLTELSPDNIFPQNNPEIKQIDNKQASEDYRQLFFNFINALEEVIHKENIPLWFEHFDSLFMIFASHIPAGQHRH
;
A
#
# COMPACT_ATOMS: atom_id res chain seq x y z
N MET A 1 -15.10 -11.33 -19.36
CA MET A 1 -15.52 -10.77 -18.06
C MET A 1 -16.30 -9.50 -18.34
N ASP A 2 -17.36 -9.22 -17.59
CA ASP A 2 -18.06 -7.93 -17.70
C ASP A 2 -17.09 -6.77 -17.37
N GLU A 3 -17.15 -5.67 -18.12
CA GLU A 3 -16.18 -4.57 -17.98
C GLU A 3 -16.25 -3.89 -16.62
N THR A 4 -17.44 -3.81 -16.03
CA THR A 4 -17.64 -3.23 -14.69
C THR A 4 -17.08 -4.17 -13.63
N VAL A 5 -17.37 -5.47 -13.73
CA VAL A 5 -16.81 -6.46 -12.80
C VAL A 5 -15.28 -6.47 -12.86
N TYR A 6 -14.71 -6.39 -14.07
CA TYR A 6 -13.25 -6.33 -14.24
C TYR A 6 -12.66 -5.03 -13.66
N LYS A 7 -13.32 -3.89 -13.87
CA LYS A 7 -12.94 -2.61 -13.27
C LYS A 7 -12.91 -2.67 -11.73
N ILE A 8 -13.96 -3.22 -11.12
CA ILE A 8 -14.07 -3.34 -9.66
C ILE A 8 -12.98 -4.26 -9.11
N ALA A 9 -12.74 -5.41 -9.75
CA ALA A 9 -11.70 -6.35 -9.33
C ALA A 9 -10.32 -5.69 -9.34
N LEU A 10 -9.98 -4.97 -10.42
CA LEU A 10 -8.69 -4.29 -10.54
C LEU A 10 -8.56 -3.10 -9.59
N ALA A 11 -9.65 -2.35 -9.35
CA ALA A 11 -9.66 -1.27 -8.36
C ALA A 11 -9.50 -1.82 -6.94
N GLY A 12 -10.11 -2.98 -6.64
CA GLY A 12 -9.92 -3.71 -5.40
C GLY A 12 -8.48 -4.20 -5.22
N PHE A 13 -7.81 -4.67 -6.28
CA PHE A 13 -6.39 -5.01 -6.21
C PHE A 13 -5.52 -3.79 -5.87
N LEU A 14 -5.81 -2.63 -6.47
CA LEU A 14 -5.02 -1.40 -6.30
C LEU A 14 -5.47 -0.52 -5.12
N HIS A 15 -6.50 -0.89 -4.36
CA HIS A 15 -7.13 0.02 -3.39
C HIS A 15 -6.13 0.60 -2.36
N ASP A 16 -5.13 -0.20 -2.02
CA ASP A 16 -4.12 0.09 -0.99
C ASP A 16 -2.73 0.42 -1.52
N ILE A 17 -2.55 0.55 -2.85
CA ILE A 17 -1.25 0.92 -3.44
C ILE A 17 -0.74 2.26 -2.90
N GLY A 18 -1.66 3.13 -2.49
CA GLY A 18 -1.36 4.38 -1.81
C GLY A 18 -0.57 4.23 -0.52
N LYS A 19 -0.59 3.06 0.17
CA LYS A 19 0.28 2.82 1.34
C LYS A 19 1.74 2.81 0.94
N PHE A 20 2.07 2.17 -0.18
CA PHE A 20 3.43 2.13 -0.71
C PHE A 20 3.87 3.54 -1.12
N ALA A 21 3.02 4.26 -1.87
CA ALA A 21 3.29 5.63 -2.28
C ALA A 21 3.40 6.62 -1.10
N GLU A 22 2.55 6.50 -0.07
CA GLU A 22 2.60 7.32 1.16
C GLU A 22 3.90 7.07 1.93
N ARG A 23 4.29 5.80 2.07
CA ARG A 23 5.53 5.43 2.75
C ARG A 23 6.76 5.97 2.01
N ALA A 24 6.69 6.04 0.68
CA ALA A 24 7.70 6.62 -0.20
C ALA A 24 7.59 8.16 -0.38
N GLU A 25 6.73 8.86 0.37
CA GLU A 25 6.56 10.32 0.25
C GLU A 25 7.92 11.05 0.40
N ALA A 26 8.28 11.81 -0.63
CA ALA A 26 9.41 12.73 -0.64
C ALA A 26 8.92 14.18 -0.60
N LYS A 27 9.78 15.07 -0.08
CA LYS A 27 9.51 16.51 -0.02
C LYS A 27 10.64 17.21 -0.75
N LYS A 28 10.29 18.20 -1.57
CA LYS A 28 11.27 19.12 -2.16
C LYS A 28 12.01 19.77 -1.00
N ASP A 29 13.32 19.62 -0.98
CA ASP A 29 14.15 20.34 -0.02
C ASP A 29 14.38 21.79 -0.49
N ASN A 30 14.94 22.61 0.39
CA ASN A 30 15.22 24.02 0.09
C ASN A 30 16.36 24.18 -0.95
N ALA A 31 17.10 23.11 -1.26
CA ALA A 31 18.17 23.11 -2.24
C ALA A 31 17.67 22.89 -3.67
N GLY A 32 16.43 22.40 -3.82
CA GLY A 32 15.82 22.15 -5.13
C GLY A 32 16.15 20.79 -5.71
N ASP A 33 16.89 19.95 -4.98
CA ASP A 33 17.26 18.60 -5.44
C ASP A 33 16.07 17.66 -5.29
N LEU A 34 15.68 17.02 -6.40
CA LEU A 34 14.68 15.96 -6.40
C LEU A 34 15.37 14.65 -6.01
N LYS A 35 15.08 14.16 -4.81
CA LYS A 35 15.44 12.81 -4.37
C LYS A 35 14.47 11.78 -4.91
N GLU A 36 14.86 10.52 -4.93
CA GLU A 36 13.99 9.39 -5.20
C GLU A 36 12.76 9.41 -4.26
N GLY A 37 11.59 9.05 -4.78
CA GLY A 37 10.36 8.97 -3.99
C GLY A 37 9.14 9.58 -4.68
N PHE A 38 8.01 9.54 -3.98
CA PHE A 38 6.73 10.02 -4.49
C PHE A 38 6.45 11.45 -4.04
N TYR A 39 6.24 12.35 -4.99
CA TYR A 39 5.92 13.76 -4.74
C TYR A 39 4.45 14.00 -5.03
N ILE A 40 3.72 14.45 -4.02
CA ILE A 40 2.32 14.85 -4.14
C ILE A 40 2.20 16.32 -3.76
N ASP A 41 1.50 17.10 -4.57
CA ASP A 41 1.27 18.50 -4.26
C ASP A 41 0.28 18.64 -3.08
N LYS A 42 0.50 19.64 -2.24
CA LYS A 42 -0.38 19.94 -1.10
C LYS A 42 -1.79 20.31 -1.54
N GLU A 43 -1.93 20.98 -2.68
CA GLU A 43 -3.21 21.32 -3.29
C GLU A 43 -3.97 20.04 -3.66
N PHE A 44 -3.32 19.07 -4.33
CA PHE A 44 -3.93 17.78 -4.66
C PHE A 44 -4.39 17.06 -3.39
N LEU A 45 -3.54 16.99 -2.35
CA LEU A 45 -3.92 16.38 -1.07
C LEU A 45 -5.17 17.06 -0.46
N ASN A 46 -5.17 18.40 -0.42
CA ASN A 46 -6.24 19.16 0.22
C ASN A 46 -7.56 19.13 -0.56
N SER A 47 -7.50 19.12 -1.90
CA SER A 47 -8.69 19.08 -2.75
C SER A 47 -9.36 17.70 -2.77
N ASN A 48 -8.61 16.64 -2.48
CA ASN A 48 -9.11 15.26 -2.54
C ASN A 48 -9.41 14.61 -1.18
N ARG A 49 -8.94 15.17 -0.06
CA ARG A 49 -9.13 14.53 1.26
C ARG A 49 -10.59 14.31 1.66
N ASP A 50 -11.50 15.24 1.38
CA ASP A 50 -12.94 15.08 1.71
C ASP A 50 -13.66 14.04 0.86
N LEU A 51 -13.02 13.64 -0.26
CA LEU A 51 -13.53 12.58 -1.11
C LEU A 51 -13.17 11.19 -0.57
N PHE A 52 -11.98 11.03 -0.01
CA PHE A 52 -11.37 9.73 0.27
C PHE A 52 -11.10 9.44 1.75
N GLN A 53 -10.98 10.46 2.60
CA GLN A 53 -10.51 10.31 3.98
C GLN A 53 -11.61 10.64 5.01
N PRO A 54 -11.97 9.70 5.89
CA PRO A 54 -12.80 10.02 7.03
C PRO A 54 -12.00 10.91 8.01
N HIS A 55 -12.71 11.69 8.82
CA HIS A 55 -12.10 12.55 9.83
C HIS A 55 -12.78 12.40 11.20
N TYR A 56 -11.99 12.48 12.26
CA TYR A 56 -12.45 12.52 13.65
C TYR A 56 -11.87 13.77 14.33
N ASN A 57 -12.68 14.54 15.04
CA ASN A 57 -12.27 15.82 15.64
C ASN A 57 -11.55 16.75 14.65
N ASN A 58 -12.04 16.84 13.40
CA ASN A 58 -11.44 17.61 12.29
C ASN A 58 -10.03 17.15 11.86
N ILE A 59 -9.60 15.94 12.23
CA ILE A 59 -8.34 15.34 11.81
C ILE A 59 -8.63 14.22 10.83
N TYR A 60 -8.16 14.35 9.59
CA TYR A 60 -8.26 13.32 8.56
C TYR A 60 -7.38 12.12 8.89
N THR A 61 -7.87 10.95 8.52
CA THR A 61 -7.22 9.66 8.71
C THR A 61 -7.14 8.92 7.37
N HIS A 62 -6.38 7.82 7.30
CA HIS A 62 -6.26 7.00 6.09
C HIS A 62 -5.70 7.78 4.89
N LYS A 63 -4.62 8.54 5.11
CA LYS A 63 -3.94 9.37 4.09
C LYS A 63 -3.66 8.59 2.80
N HIS A 64 -3.26 7.32 2.89
CA HIS A 64 -3.05 6.43 1.76
C HIS A 64 -4.21 6.37 0.76
N ALA A 65 -5.46 6.59 1.17
CA ALA A 65 -6.62 6.63 0.27
C ALA A 65 -6.45 7.72 -0.83
N VAL A 66 -5.97 8.91 -0.45
CA VAL A 66 -5.65 9.97 -1.42
C VAL A 66 -4.39 9.64 -2.21
N TYR A 67 -3.43 8.93 -1.61
CA TYR A 67 -2.23 8.49 -2.35
C TYR A 67 -2.55 7.45 -3.41
N THR A 68 -3.56 6.59 -3.21
CA THR A 68 -4.05 5.67 -4.24
C THR A 68 -4.61 6.46 -5.42
N ALA A 69 -5.44 7.49 -5.17
CA ALA A 69 -5.94 8.36 -6.23
C ALA A 69 -4.80 9.13 -6.93
N ALA A 70 -3.84 9.66 -6.16
CA ALA A 70 -2.68 10.37 -6.68
C ALA A 70 -1.75 9.47 -7.51
N PHE A 71 -1.61 8.19 -7.14
CA PHE A 71 -0.85 7.22 -7.93
C PHE A 71 -1.49 7.07 -9.32
N ILE A 72 -2.81 6.90 -9.38
CA ILE A 72 -3.56 6.74 -10.64
C ILE A 72 -3.48 8.02 -11.50
N ASP A 73 -3.53 9.19 -10.87
CA ASP A 73 -3.42 10.49 -11.53
C ASP A 73 -2.01 10.75 -12.07
N HIS A 74 -0.98 10.75 -11.21
CA HIS A 74 0.37 11.14 -11.59
C HIS A 74 1.06 10.16 -12.54
N PHE A 75 0.70 8.88 -12.49
CA PHE A 75 1.28 7.83 -13.33
C PHE A 75 0.41 7.50 -14.56
N GLU A 76 -0.51 8.38 -14.95
CA GLU A 76 -1.42 8.17 -16.10
C GLU A 76 -0.72 7.77 -17.40
N LYS A 77 0.55 8.18 -17.59
CA LYS A 77 1.36 7.89 -18.78
C LYS A 77 1.95 6.48 -18.79
N ILE A 78 2.13 5.88 -17.62
CA ILE A 78 2.78 4.57 -17.46
C ILE A 78 1.80 3.45 -17.05
N ILE A 79 0.54 3.79 -16.74
CA ILE A 79 -0.54 2.84 -16.51
C ILE A 79 -1.56 2.88 -17.66
N PRO A 80 -2.56 1.97 -17.71
CA PRO A 80 -3.57 1.98 -18.76
C PRO A 80 -4.35 3.29 -18.78
N LYS A 81 -4.39 3.98 -19.92
CA LYS A 81 -5.11 5.26 -20.09
C LYS A 81 -6.58 5.18 -19.68
N ARG A 82 -7.17 3.98 -19.79
CA ARG A 82 -8.57 3.72 -19.43
C ARG A 82 -8.85 3.95 -17.93
N PHE A 83 -7.84 3.92 -17.06
CA PHE A 83 -8.00 4.20 -15.63
C PHE A 83 -8.44 5.65 -15.37
N ASN A 84 -8.04 6.58 -16.24
CA ASN A 84 -8.42 8.00 -16.16
C ASN A 84 -9.52 8.38 -17.17
N LYS A 85 -10.22 7.40 -17.76
CA LYS A 85 -11.38 7.64 -18.63
C LYS A 85 -12.68 7.38 -17.86
N GLY A 86 -13.62 8.34 -17.92
CA GLY A 86 -14.93 8.21 -17.27
C GLY A 86 -15.84 7.12 -17.84
N GLU A 87 -15.54 6.60 -19.02
CA GLU A 87 -16.39 5.65 -19.77
C GLU A 87 -16.03 4.16 -19.53
N TRP A 88 -15.15 3.84 -18.58
CA TRP A 88 -14.85 2.44 -18.29
C TRP A 88 -15.88 1.85 -17.32
N GLY A 89 -16.68 0.89 -17.78
CA GLY A 89 -17.78 0.32 -16.98
C GLY A 89 -18.82 1.37 -16.61
N ILE A 90 -19.60 1.12 -15.57
CA ILE A 90 -20.65 2.04 -15.12
C ILE A 90 -20.26 2.83 -13.86
N GLU A 91 -20.92 3.98 -13.69
CA GLU A 91 -20.93 4.82 -12.47
C GLU A 91 -19.58 5.41 -12.05
N ASP A 92 -18.86 4.74 -11.15
CA ASP A 92 -17.66 5.27 -10.52
C ASP A 92 -16.45 5.31 -11.47
N SER A 93 -15.65 6.38 -11.38
CA SER A 93 -14.30 6.37 -11.96
C SER A 93 -13.42 5.31 -11.28
N PHE A 94 -12.40 4.85 -11.99
CA PHE A 94 -11.47 3.86 -11.43
C PHE A 94 -10.75 4.38 -10.18
N ALA A 95 -10.29 5.63 -10.20
CA ALA A 95 -9.67 6.28 -9.04
C ALA A 95 -10.62 6.36 -7.83
N ASN A 96 -11.90 6.63 -8.05
CA ASN A 96 -12.90 6.66 -6.98
C ASN A 96 -13.14 5.27 -6.37
N LEU A 97 -13.16 4.22 -7.20
CA LEU A 97 -13.27 2.85 -6.70
C LEU A 97 -12.04 2.45 -5.87
N ALA A 98 -10.84 2.70 -6.38
CA ALA A 98 -9.61 2.30 -5.70
C ALA A 98 -9.38 3.11 -4.40
N GLY A 99 -9.52 4.44 -4.44
CA GLY A 99 -9.28 5.30 -3.28
C GLY A 99 -10.45 5.37 -2.28
N GLY A 100 -11.67 4.97 -2.67
CA GLY A 100 -12.89 5.25 -1.91
C GLY A 100 -13.21 4.32 -0.74
N HIS A 101 -12.41 3.28 -0.49
CA HIS A 101 -12.78 2.18 0.43
C HIS A 101 -12.93 2.61 1.91
N HIS A 102 -12.31 3.72 2.34
CA HIS A 102 -12.49 4.32 3.68
C HIS A 102 -13.69 5.29 3.79
N MET A 103 -14.19 5.80 2.66
CA MET A 103 -15.39 6.64 2.58
C MET A 103 -16.33 6.18 1.44
N PRO A 104 -16.83 4.94 1.46
CA PRO A 104 -17.62 4.41 0.36
C PRO A 104 -18.98 5.12 0.28
N LYS A 105 -19.30 5.66 -0.91
CA LYS A 105 -20.55 6.40 -1.19
C LYS A 105 -21.52 5.64 -2.11
N THR A 106 -21.01 4.70 -2.90
CA THR A 106 -21.78 3.94 -3.89
C THR A 106 -21.76 2.44 -3.56
N PRO A 107 -22.72 1.65 -4.07
CA PRO A 107 -22.69 0.19 -3.93
C PRO A 107 -21.39 -0.44 -4.43
N LEU A 108 -20.80 0.08 -5.52
CA LEU A 108 -19.56 -0.46 -6.09
C LEU A 108 -18.33 -0.19 -5.20
N GLN A 109 -18.26 1.00 -4.59
CA GLN A 109 -17.23 1.31 -3.59
C GLN A 109 -17.40 0.45 -2.32
N TRP A 110 -18.64 0.17 -1.93
CA TRP A 110 -18.95 -0.71 -0.80
C TRP A 110 -18.49 -2.17 -1.02
N ILE A 111 -18.50 -2.68 -2.25
CA ILE A 111 -17.94 -4.00 -2.56
C ILE A 111 -16.46 -4.06 -2.17
N ILE A 112 -15.67 -3.04 -2.55
CA ILE A 112 -14.24 -2.97 -2.21
C ILE A 112 -14.05 -2.79 -0.70
N ALA A 113 -14.80 -1.87 -0.08
CA ALA A 113 -14.71 -1.61 1.36
C ALA A 113 -15.04 -2.84 2.22
N ILE A 114 -16.03 -3.65 1.84
CA ILE A 114 -16.34 -4.90 2.54
C ILE A 114 -15.27 -5.96 2.26
N SER A 115 -14.76 -6.03 1.03
CA SER A 115 -13.70 -6.98 0.68
C SER A 115 -12.43 -6.72 1.51
N ASP A 116 -12.00 -5.46 1.64
CA ASP A 116 -10.88 -5.04 2.50
C ASP A 116 -11.09 -5.45 3.98
N ARG A 117 -12.29 -5.20 4.52
CA ARG A 117 -12.63 -5.58 5.90
C ARG A 117 -12.66 -7.07 6.12
N VAL A 118 -13.08 -7.85 5.12
CA VAL A 118 -13.07 -9.32 5.21
C VAL A 118 -11.64 -9.84 5.12
N SER A 119 -10.81 -9.32 4.22
CA SER A 119 -9.41 -9.74 4.10
C SER A 119 -8.58 -9.36 5.33
N SER A 120 -8.86 -8.22 5.96
CA SER A 120 -8.18 -7.81 7.19
C SER A 120 -8.81 -8.39 8.46
N GLY A 121 -10.09 -8.74 8.44
CA GLY A 121 -10.83 -9.31 9.57
C GLY A 121 -10.36 -10.71 9.99
N PHE A 122 -9.73 -11.47 9.09
CA PHE A 122 -9.06 -12.73 9.45
C PHE A 122 -7.83 -12.52 10.36
N ASP A 123 -7.23 -11.33 10.37
CA ASP A 123 -6.04 -10.99 11.18
C ASP A 123 -6.38 -10.27 12.50
N ARG A 124 -7.66 -9.97 12.77
CA ARG A 124 -8.08 -8.99 13.78
C ARG A 124 -8.87 -9.57 14.94
N SER A 125 -8.24 -9.58 16.12
CA SER A 125 -8.92 -9.01 17.29
C SER A 125 -7.97 -8.66 18.44
N GLU A 126 -6.82 -9.33 18.58
CA GLU A 126 -5.88 -9.04 19.67
C GLU A 126 -4.51 -8.53 19.23
N PHE A 127 -3.94 -9.10 18.17
CA PHE A 127 -2.63 -8.71 17.64
C PHE A 127 -2.63 -7.25 17.18
N GLU A 128 -3.43 -6.89 16.17
CA GLU A 128 -3.46 -5.52 15.64
C GLU A 128 -3.91 -4.48 16.67
N ASP A 129 -4.86 -4.79 17.55
CA ASP A 129 -5.44 -3.83 18.50
C ASP A 129 -4.49 -3.44 19.64
N LYS A 130 -3.61 -4.35 20.08
CA LYS A 130 -2.54 -4.05 21.05
C LYS A 130 -1.33 -3.47 20.33
N TYR A 131 -0.91 -4.09 19.23
CA TYR A 131 0.25 -3.70 18.42
C TYR A 131 0.14 -2.30 17.81
N ASN A 132 -1.00 -1.96 17.19
CA ASN A 132 -1.22 -0.64 16.56
C ASN A 132 -1.50 0.48 17.60
N LYS A 133 -1.84 0.14 18.85
CA LYS A 133 -1.92 1.10 19.95
C LYS A 133 -0.53 1.45 20.50
N GLU A 134 0.38 0.49 20.56
CA GLU A 134 1.77 0.69 21.02
C GLU A 134 2.64 1.41 19.99
N ILE A 135 2.41 1.15 18.69
CA ILE A 135 3.12 1.81 17.59
C ILE A 135 2.51 3.20 17.33
N GLN A 136 3.29 4.26 17.63
CA GLN A 136 2.94 5.62 17.22
C GLN A 136 2.93 5.73 15.68
N VAL A 137 2.18 6.68 15.11
CA VAL A 137 2.07 6.94 13.66
C VAL A 137 3.45 7.09 12.96
N LYS A 138 4.54 7.41 13.67
CA LYS A 138 5.88 7.47 13.08
C LYS A 138 6.58 6.11 12.94
N ASP A 139 6.09 5.04 13.57
CA ASP A 139 6.75 3.74 13.64
C ASP A 139 6.38 2.77 12.49
N TYR A 140 5.33 3.04 11.72
CA TYR A 140 4.91 2.12 10.65
C TYR A 140 5.95 1.98 9.54
N LYS A 141 6.73 3.04 9.24
CA LYS A 141 7.81 2.95 8.25
C LYS A 141 8.96 2.06 8.75
N LYS A 142 9.20 2.04 10.06
CA LYS A 142 10.25 1.24 10.71
C LYS A 142 9.87 -0.23 10.82
N THR A 143 8.57 -0.54 10.82
CA THR A 143 8.11 -1.92 10.89
C THR A 143 8.50 -2.67 9.61
N ARG A 144 9.06 -3.86 9.81
CA ARG A 144 9.37 -4.84 8.76
C ARG A 144 8.43 -6.03 8.88
N LEU A 145 8.16 -6.69 7.75
CA LEU A 145 7.26 -7.83 7.70
C LEU A 145 7.82 -8.98 8.54
N LEU A 146 7.02 -9.50 9.47
CA LEU A 146 7.39 -10.66 10.29
C LEU A 146 7.19 -11.94 9.49
N THR A 147 7.98 -12.97 9.80
CA THR A 147 7.74 -14.29 9.23
C THR A 147 6.61 -15.00 9.97
N ILE A 148 5.69 -15.59 9.19
CA ILE A 148 4.58 -16.38 9.76
C ILE A 148 5.07 -17.63 10.50
N PHE A 149 6.25 -18.15 10.14
CA PHE A 149 6.76 -19.40 10.70
C PHE A 149 7.07 -19.32 12.20
N GLU A 150 7.41 -18.12 12.70
CA GLU A 150 7.68 -17.92 14.12
C GLU A 150 6.42 -17.98 14.99
N GLY A 151 5.26 -17.69 14.40
CA GLY A 151 3.97 -17.79 15.09
C GLY A 151 3.41 -19.21 15.14
N LEU A 152 3.87 -20.12 14.26
CA LEU A 152 3.32 -21.47 14.19
C LEU A 152 3.75 -22.33 15.39
N SER A 153 2.81 -23.08 15.95
CA SER A 153 3.08 -24.04 17.04
C SER A 153 2.42 -25.38 16.75
N THR A 154 3.21 -26.46 16.82
CA THR A 154 2.71 -27.84 16.78
C THR A 154 2.33 -28.37 18.16
N GLU A 155 2.71 -27.68 19.23
CA GLU A 155 2.46 -28.07 20.62
C GLU A 155 1.30 -27.30 21.28
N GLY A 156 0.60 -26.45 20.53
CA GLY A 156 -0.45 -25.58 21.06
C GLY A 156 0.07 -24.44 21.95
N LYS A 157 1.38 -24.20 21.97
CA LYS A 157 2.05 -23.07 22.64
C LYS A 157 2.39 -22.01 21.62
N TRP A 158 1.49 -21.07 21.43
CA TRP A 158 1.64 -19.95 20.50
C TRP A 158 2.51 -18.86 21.15
N LYS A 159 3.29 -18.13 20.34
CA LYS A 159 3.96 -16.91 20.82
C LYS A 159 2.91 -15.90 21.24
N SER A 160 3.28 -14.98 22.13
CA SER A 160 2.41 -13.84 22.38
C SER A 160 2.43 -12.92 21.17
N ASP A 161 1.38 -12.12 21.03
CA ASP A 161 1.19 -11.20 19.92
C ASP A 161 2.07 -9.92 20.04
N MET A 162 3.21 -10.02 20.75
CA MET A 162 4.13 -8.92 21.01
C MET A 162 5.31 -8.94 20.04
N LEU A 163 5.74 -7.77 19.56
CA LEU A 163 6.78 -7.64 18.54
C LEU A 163 8.13 -8.22 18.98
N GLU A 164 8.41 -8.14 20.27
CA GLU A 164 9.65 -8.56 20.92
C GLU A 164 9.84 -10.08 20.89
N ASP A 165 8.73 -10.83 20.76
CA ASP A 165 8.75 -12.29 20.67
C ASP A 165 9.22 -12.79 19.30
N TYR A 166 9.25 -11.91 18.28
CA TYR A 166 9.62 -12.23 16.91
C TYR A 166 11.05 -11.79 16.58
N GLN A 167 11.85 -12.74 16.11
CA GLN A 167 13.28 -12.55 15.87
C GLN A 167 13.61 -12.31 14.39
N TYR A 168 12.76 -12.75 13.46
CA TYR A 168 13.02 -12.76 12.03
C TYR A 168 12.09 -11.80 11.29
N ARG A 169 12.68 -11.02 10.38
CA ARG A 169 12.00 -9.97 9.61
C ARG A 169 12.44 -10.05 8.15
N TYR A 170 11.53 -9.85 7.21
CA TYR A 170 11.91 -9.70 5.81
C TYR A 170 12.54 -8.32 5.58
N PRO A 171 13.68 -8.25 4.89
CA PRO A 171 14.27 -6.96 4.54
C PRO A 171 13.35 -6.24 3.54
N LEU A 172 13.25 -4.91 3.67
CA LEU A 172 12.40 -4.10 2.80
C LEU A 172 13.09 -3.85 1.45
N THR A 173 13.08 -4.86 0.60
CA THR A 173 13.76 -4.90 -0.69
C THR A 173 13.00 -5.86 -1.62
N GLU A 174 13.28 -5.75 -2.92
CA GLU A 174 12.78 -6.60 -3.98
C GLU A 174 12.91 -8.09 -3.64
N LEU A 175 11.85 -8.85 -3.96
CA LEU A 175 11.87 -10.29 -3.88
C LEU A 175 12.87 -10.85 -4.89
N SER A 176 13.90 -11.51 -4.38
CA SER A 176 14.94 -12.16 -5.17
C SER A 176 15.39 -13.44 -4.45
N PRO A 177 16.11 -14.35 -5.13
CA PRO A 177 16.71 -15.52 -4.46
C PRO A 177 17.59 -15.15 -3.26
N ASP A 178 18.20 -13.97 -3.27
CA ASP A 178 19.06 -13.48 -2.17
C ASP A 178 18.24 -12.91 -1.00
N ASN A 179 17.05 -12.36 -1.27
CA ASN A 179 16.21 -11.66 -0.30
C ASN A 179 14.96 -12.43 0.16
N ILE A 180 14.77 -13.66 -0.31
CA ILE A 180 13.55 -14.47 -0.03
C ILE A 180 13.45 -14.96 1.41
N PHE A 181 14.54 -14.96 2.17
CA PHE A 181 14.55 -15.43 3.55
C PHE A 181 14.53 -14.27 4.55
N PRO A 182 13.79 -14.40 5.67
CA PRO A 182 13.81 -13.38 6.70
C PRO A 182 15.15 -13.41 7.46
N GLN A 183 15.56 -12.25 7.96
CA GLN A 183 16.84 -12.03 8.63
C GLN A 183 16.63 -11.73 10.13
N ASN A 184 17.62 -12.05 10.96
CA ASN A 184 17.58 -11.82 12.42
C ASN A 184 18.67 -10.87 12.94
N ASN A 185 19.35 -10.14 12.05
CA ASN A 185 20.43 -9.23 12.42
C ASN A 185 19.89 -8.03 13.25
N PRO A 186 20.76 -7.34 14.05
CA PRO A 186 20.32 -6.18 14.81
C PRO A 186 19.84 -5.00 13.95
N GLU A 187 20.44 -4.83 12.76
CA GLU A 187 20.16 -3.72 11.85
C GLU A 187 18.70 -3.70 11.38
N ILE A 188 18.14 -4.86 11.00
CA ILE A 188 16.74 -4.96 10.57
C ILE A 188 15.73 -4.79 11.70
N LYS A 189 16.17 -4.95 12.96
CA LYS A 189 15.33 -4.76 14.16
C LYS A 189 15.33 -3.32 14.66
N GLN A 190 16.39 -2.55 14.37
CA GLN A 190 16.63 -1.21 14.91
C GLN A 190 16.81 -0.17 13.81
N ILE A 191 15.87 -0.14 12.85
CA ILE A 191 15.88 0.81 11.74
C ILE A 191 15.37 2.16 12.23
N ASP A 192 16.12 3.23 11.98
CA ASP A 192 15.66 4.58 12.29
C ASP A 192 14.68 5.12 11.23
N ASN A 193 14.00 6.24 11.52
CA ASN A 193 13.01 6.81 10.60
C ASN A 193 13.61 7.28 9.27
N LYS A 194 14.89 7.68 9.26
CA LYS A 194 15.56 8.19 8.07
C LYS A 194 15.83 7.03 7.12
N GLN A 195 16.46 5.95 7.62
CA GLN A 195 16.72 4.74 6.84
C GLN A 195 15.41 4.11 6.38
N ALA A 196 14.42 3.98 7.26
CA ALA A 196 13.12 3.44 6.90
C ALA A 196 12.44 4.21 5.76
N SER A 197 12.52 5.55 5.78
CA SER A 197 11.96 6.36 4.71
C SER A 197 12.77 6.21 3.41
N GLU A 198 14.09 6.08 3.50
CA GLU A 198 14.95 5.85 2.33
C GLU A 198 14.65 4.51 1.66
N ASP A 199 14.54 3.44 2.44
CA ASP A 199 14.23 2.10 1.93
C ASP A 199 12.93 2.10 1.11
N TYR A 200 11.87 2.74 1.62
CA TYR A 200 10.61 2.88 0.88
C TYR A 200 10.74 3.74 -0.38
N ARG A 201 11.53 4.83 -0.34
CA ARG A 201 11.74 5.70 -1.50
C ARG A 201 12.48 4.97 -2.61
N GLN A 202 13.55 4.25 -2.27
CA GLN A 202 14.32 3.47 -3.24
C GLN A 202 13.47 2.34 -3.82
N LEU A 203 12.77 1.58 -2.98
CA LEU A 203 11.92 0.46 -3.42
C LEU A 203 10.80 0.95 -4.34
N PHE A 204 10.16 2.07 -4.00
CA PHE A 204 9.11 2.67 -4.82
C PHE A 204 9.64 3.24 -6.13
N PHE A 205 10.80 3.91 -6.10
CA PHE A 205 11.45 4.40 -7.32
C PHE A 205 11.78 3.27 -8.29
N ASN A 206 12.37 2.18 -7.78
CA ASN A 206 12.65 1.00 -8.59
C ASN A 206 11.36 0.36 -9.14
N PHE A 207 10.30 0.28 -8.33
CA PHE A 207 8.99 -0.19 -8.76
C PHE A 207 8.44 0.64 -9.91
N ILE A 208 8.50 1.97 -9.82
CA ILE A 208 8.02 2.88 -10.87
C ILE A 208 8.86 2.75 -12.15
N ASN A 209 10.18 2.66 -12.03
CA ASN A 209 11.06 2.47 -13.20
C ASN A 209 10.72 1.16 -13.92
N ALA A 210 10.49 0.08 -13.17
CA ALA A 210 10.11 -1.19 -13.75
C ALA A 210 8.66 -1.17 -14.31
N LEU A 211 7.76 -0.39 -13.70
CA LEU A 211 6.39 -0.19 -14.19
C LEU A 211 6.35 0.56 -15.51
N GLU A 212 7.26 1.53 -15.71
CA GLU A 212 7.37 2.28 -16.97
C GLU A 212 7.61 1.37 -18.18
N GLU A 213 8.43 0.33 -17.98
CA GLU A 213 8.77 -0.71 -18.96
C GLU A 213 7.62 -1.68 -19.26
N VAL A 214 6.55 -1.69 -18.46
CA VAL A 214 5.40 -2.59 -18.70
C VAL A 214 4.67 -2.19 -19.99
N ILE A 215 4.67 -3.11 -20.95
CA ILE A 215 4.01 -2.95 -22.24
C ILE A 215 2.51 -3.31 -22.18
N HIS A 216 1.82 -3.23 -23.32
CA HIS A 216 0.39 -3.60 -23.44
C HIS A 216 -0.60 -2.72 -22.64
N LYS A 217 -0.26 -1.46 -22.36
CA LYS A 217 -1.13 -0.48 -21.65
C LYS A 217 -2.55 -0.31 -22.26
N GLU A 218 -2.74 -0.70 -23.53
CA GLU A 218 -4.04 -0.69 -24.22
C GLU A 218 -4.84 -2.02 -24.07
N ASN A 219 -4.19 -3.11 -23.63
CA ASN A 219 -4.80 -4.41 -23.30
C ASN A 219 -4.69 -4.64 -21.78
N ILE A 220 -5.68 -4.15 -21.03
CA ILE A 220 -5.68 -4.15 -19.55
C ILE A 220 -5.51 -5.56 -18.96
N PRO A 221 -6.17 -6.62 -19.45
CA PRO A 221 -5.88 -8.00 -19.01
C PRO A 221 -4.40 -8.36 -19.07
N LEU A 222 -3.77 -8.19 -20.22
CA LEU A 222 -2.35 -8.55 -20.37
C LEU A 222 -1.42 -7.62 -19.59
N TRP A 223 -1.72 -6.33 -19.55
CA TRP A 223 -1.00 -5.38 -18.69
C TRP A 223 -1.08 -5.77 -17.22
N PHE A 224 -2.24 -6.22 -16.75
CA PHE A 224 -2.45 -6.59 -15.36
C PHE A 224 -1.65 -7.83 -14.97
N GLU A 225 -1.55 -8.85 -15.82
CA GLU A 225 -0.68 -10.01 -15.56
C GLU A 225 0.80 -9.60 -15.36
N HIS A 226 1.28 -8.64 -16.17
CA HIS A 226 2.62 -8.07 -16.01
C HIS A 226 2.73 -7.23 -14.73
N PHE A 227 1.72 -6.43 -14.44
CA PHE A 227 1.66 -5.59 -13.25
C PHE A 227 1.64 -6.45 -11.97
N ASP A 228 0.85 -7.51 -11.92
CA ASP A 228 0.75 -8.41 -10.76
C ASP A 228 2.10 -9.06 -10.46
N SER A 229 2.76 -9.61 -11.48
CA SER A 229 4.12 -10.16 -11.36
C SER A 229 5.12 -9.13 -10.84
N LEU A 230 5.06 -7.90 -11.36
CA LEU A 230 5.89 -6.80 -10.91
C LEU A 230 5.58 -6.42 -9.46
N PHE A 231 4.31 -6.26 -9.13
CA PHE A 231 3.86 -5.86 -7.81
C PHE A 231 4.24 -6.91 -6.76
N MET A 232 4.19 -8.21 -7.09
CA MET A 232 4.73 -9.27 -6.24
C MET A 232 6.22 -9.05 -5.92
N ILE A 233 7.05 -8.68 -6.90
CA ILE A 233 8.48 -8.45 -6.66
C ILE A 233 8.70 -7.30 -5.66
N PHE A 234 7.96 -6.21 -5.82
CA PHE A 234 8.20 -4.98 -5.05
C PHE A 234 7.40 -4.88 -3.74
N ALA A 235 6.28 -5.58 -3.61
CA ALA A 235 5.38 -5.46 -2.47
C ALA A 235 5.35 -6.67 -1.53
N SER A 236 5.93 -7.82 -1.90
CA SER A 236 5.88 -9.05 -1.07
C SER A 236 6.45 -8.89 0.35
N HIS A 237 7.42 -8.00 0.53
CA HIS A 237 8.04 -7.73 1.84
C HIS A 237 7.50 -6.47 2.53
N ILE A 238 6.44 -5.85 1.99
CA ILE A 238 5.79 -4.68 2.57
C ILE A 238 4.66 -5.15 3.51
N PRO A 239 4.65 -4.74 4.80
CA PRO A 239 3.53 -5.03 5.70
C PRO A 239 2.22 -4.39 5.22
N ALA A 240 1.17 -5.21 5.05
CA ALA A 240 -0.13 -4.80 4.51
C ALA A 240 -0.93 -3.87 5.45
N GLY A 241 -0.99 -4.19 6.74
CA GLY A 241 -1.81 -3.49 7.73
C GLY A 241 -1.01 -2.97 8.92
N GLN A 242 -1.26 -1.70 9.25
CA GLN A 242 -1.13 -1.12 10.60
C GLN A 242 -2.21 -0.05 10.68
N HIS A 243 -3.47 -0.48 10.80
CA HIS A 243 -4.59 0.45 10.80
C HIS A 243 -5.00 0.80 12.23
N ARG A 244 -5.16 2.11 12.44
CA ARG A 244 -6.00 2.65 13.51
C ARG A 244 -7.41 2.78 12.96
N HIS A 245 -8.37 2.20 13.67
CA HIS A 245 -9.76 2.65 13.64
C HIS A 245 -9.92 3.94 14.45
#